data_AF-A0A0C1IXP3-F1
#
_entry.id   AF-A0A0C1IXP3-F1
#
_cell.length_a   1.000
_cell.length_b   1.000
_cell.length_c   1.000
_cell.angle_alpha   90.00
_cell.angle_beta   90.00
_cell.angle_gamma   90.00
#
_symmetry.space_group_name_H-M   'P 1'
#
loop_
_entity.id
_entity.type
_entity.pdbx_description
1 polymer ?
#
loop_
_entity_poly.entity_id
_entity_poly.type
_entity_poly.pdbx_seq_one_letter_code
_entity_poly.pdbx_strand_id
1 'polypeptide(L)'
;MQSETKAFSHFVEFLKSSGVLSADEVDEALAFLDGVCGVVSEGTYTLGYEGLARCIGKKLAFDEQRAFVERHFEEMGEDADARYFFAQSLIDNPTLQQNERIELIGLMPSNYQPFLLKRFSL
;
A
#
# COMPACT_ATOMS: atom_id res chain seq x y z
N MET A 1 10.37 0.02 -16.89
CA MET A 1 10.47 1.44 -16.56
C MET A 1 9.22 2.24 -16.91
N GLN A 2 8.86 2.48 -18.18
CA GLN A 2 7.64 3.26 -18.50
C GLN A 2 6.33 2.62 -17.98
N SER A 3 6.24 1.29 -17.97
CA SER A 3 5.10 0.56 -17.41
C SER A 3 4.97 0.75 -15.90
N GLU A 4 6.08 0.68 -15.16
CA GLU A 4 6.13 0.85 -13.70
C GLU A 4 5.84 2.29 -13.29
N THR A 5 6.40 3.27 -14.02
CA THR A 5 6.07 4.69 -13.83
C THR A 5 4.57 4.92 -13.97
N LYS A 6 3.96 4.35 -15.01
CA LYS A 6 2.52 4.48 -15.27
C LYS A 6 1.71 3.80 -14.17
N ALA A 7 2.10 2.59 -13.77
CA ALA A 7 1.41 1.85 -12.71
C ALA A 7 1.46 2.57 -11.36
N PHE A 8 2.65 3.06 -10.97
CA PHE A 8 2.82 3.82 -9.73
C PHE A 8 2.05 5.13 -9.75
N SER A 9 2.16 5.91 -10.84
CA SER A 9 1.43 7.18 -10.97
C SER A 9 -0.09 6.96 -10.95
N HIS A 10 -0.58 5.92 -11.62
CA HIS A 10 -1.99 5.55 -11.58
C HIS A 10 -2.45 5.20 -10.16
N PHE A 11 -1.63 4.44 -9.42
CA PHE A 11 -1.94 4.08 -8.04
C PHE A 11 -1.95 5.31 -7.11
N VAL A 12 -1.02 6.24 -7.27
CA VAL A 12 -1.02 7.51 -6.53
C VAL A 12 -2.27 8.33 -6.82
N GLU A 13 -2.69 8.45 -8.07
CA GLU A 13 -3.96 9.11 -8.43
C GLU A 13 -5.18 8.39 -7.86
N PHE A 14 -5.16 7.05 -7.85
CA PHE A 14 -6.19 6.25 -7.20
C PHE A 14 -6.30 6.54 -5.69
N LEU A 15 -5.19 6.60 -4.97
CA LEU A 15 -5.20 6.93 -3.53
C LEU A 15 -5.73 8.35 -3.27
N LYS A 16 -5.43 9.30 -4.16
CA LYS A 16 -5.95 10.67 -4.06
C LYS A 16 -7.45 10.75 -4.35
N SER A 17 -7.88 10.12 -5.44
CA SER A 17 -9.28 10.14 -5.89
C SER A 17 -10.24 9.35 -5.00
N SER A 18 -9.75 8.28 -4.34
CA SER A 18 -10.51 7.56 -3.31
C SER A 18 -10.66 8.36 -2.01
N GLY A 19 -9.90 9.44 -1.85
CA GLY A 19 -9.89 10.30 -0.66
C GLY A 19 -9.16 9.69 0.53
N VAL A 20 -8.47 8.55 0.35
CA VAL A 20 -7.70 7.92 1.44
C VAL A 20 -6.47 8.75 1.79
N LEU A 21 -5.85 9.40 0.80
CA LEU A 21 -4.76 10.36 0.99
C LEU A 21 -5.06 11.65 0.22
N SER A 22 -4.74 12.79 0.83
CA SER A 22 -4.65 14.08 0.15
C SER A 22 -3.33 14.21 -0.61
N ALA A 23 -3.20 15.24 -1.46
CA ALA A 23 -1.93 15.52 -2.16
C ALA A 23 -0.79 15.78 -1.16
N ASP A 24 -1.05 16.57 -0.12
CA ASP A 24 -0.06 16.89 0.92
C ASP A 24 0.38 15.63 1.68
N GLU A 25 -0.55 14.71 1.98
CA GLU A 25 -0.21 13.45 2.64
C GLU A 25 0.58 12.49 1.74
N VAL A 26 0.34 12.51 0.43
CA VAL A 26 1.17 11.77 -0.54
C VAL A 26 2.59 12.33 -0.55
N ASP A 27 2.73 13.66 -0.61
CA ASP A 27 4.04 14.31 -0.62
C ASP A 27 4.78 14.08 0.70
N GLU A 28 4.10 14.14 1.85
CA GLU A 28 4.68 13.82 3.15
C GLU A 28 5.10 12.34 3.23
N ALA A 29 4.25 11.42 2.77
CA ALA A 29 4.54 9.99 2.76
C ALA A 29 5.78 9.65 1.91
N LEU A 30 6.06 10.45 0.89
CA LEU A 30 7.14 10.24 -0.07
C LEU A 30 8.28 11.26 0.08
N ALA A 31 8.27 12.11 1.11
CA ALA A 31 9.26 13.17 1.27
C ALA A 31 10.70 12.64 1.36
N PHE A 32 10.88 11.43 1.91
CA PHE A 32 12.18 10.77 1.99
C PHE A 32 12.72 10.26 0.64
N LEU A 33 11.91 10.34 -0.42
CA LEU A 33 12.21 9.98 -1.81
C LEU A 33 12.03 11.18 -2.75
N ASP A 34 12.11 12.41 -2.24
CA ASP A 34 11.86 13.63 -3.01
C ASP A 34 10.47 13.64 -3.71
N GLY A 35 9.47 13.08 -3.03
CA GLY A 35 8.08 13.02 -3.48
C GLY A 35 7.86 12.02 -4.62
N VAL A 36 6.72 12.14 -5.30
CA VAL A 36 6.37 11.28 -6.46
C VAL A 36 7.42 11.38 -7.56
N CYS A 37 7.96 12.59 -7.79
CA CYS A 37 8.96 12.83 -8.82
C CYS A 37 10.26 12.05 -8.57
N GLY A 38 10.78 12.04 -7.34
CA GLY A 38 11.99 11.30 -7.03
C GLY A 38 11.78 9.78 -7.09
N VAL A 39 10.61 9.28 -6.69
CA VAL A 39 10.26 7.85 -6.89
C VAL A 39 10.35 7.46 -8.37
N VAL A 40 9.82 8.30 -9.25
CA VAL A 40 9.80 8.05 -10.69
C VAL A 40 11.19 8.21 -11.32
N SER A 41 11.96 9.22 -10.93
CA SER A 41 13.29 9.48 -11.51
C SER A 41 14.31 8.40 -11.13
N GLU A 42 14.29 7.97 -9.87
CA GLU A 42 15.22 6.99 -9.32
C GLU A 42 14.73 5.55 -9.49
N GLY A 43 13.47 5.36 -9.92
CA GLY A 43 12.86 4.04 -10.09
C GLY A 43 12.64 3.30 -8.76
N THR A 44 12.51 4.01 -7.64
CA THR A 44 12.35 3.43 -6.29
C THR A 44 10.89 3.09 -5.98
N TYR A 45 10.16 2.49 -6.93
CA TYR A 45 8.72 2.25 -6.85
C TYR A 45 8.31 1.43 -5.62
N THR A 46 9.06 0.37 -5.31
CA THR A 46 8.83 -0.44 -4.11
C THR A 46 8.82 0.43 -2.86
N LEU A 47 9.84 1.25 -2.66
CA LEU A 47 9.91 2.16 -1.49
C LEU A 47 8.77 3.19 -1.50
N GLY A 48 8.34 3.64 -2.68
CA GLY A 48 7.18 4.52 -2.83
C GLY A 48 5.89 3.84 -2.35
N TYR A 49 5.62 2.62 -2.81
CA TYR A 49 4.48 1.82 -2.36
C TYR A 49 4.53 1.57 -0.84
N GLU A 50 5.70 1.25 -0.28
CA GLU A 50 5.86 1.07 1.17
C GLU A 50 5.59 2.36 1.95
N GLY A 51 6.08 3.51 1.47
CA GLY A 51 5.86 4.82 2.10
C GLY A 51 4.38 5.18 2.18
N LEU A 52 3.65 5.01 1.07
CA LEU A 52 2.22 5.25 0.99
C LEU A 52 1.44 4.33 1.93
N ALA A 53 1.76 3.03 1.95
CA ALA A 53 1.12 2.07 2.84
C ALA A 53 1.34 2.40 4.32
N ARG A 54 2.56 2.80 4.70
CA ARG A 54 2.88 3.20 6.09
C ARG A 54 2.13 4.47 6.49
N CYS A 55 1.95 5.42 5.58
CA CYS A 55 1.15 6.61 5.82
C CYS A 55 -0.32 6.22 6.11
N ILE A 56 -0.92 5.39 5.25
CA ILE A 56 -2.29 4.89 5.43
C ILE A 56 -2.45 4.12 6.72
N GLY A 57 -1.53 3.21 7.03
CA GLY A 57 -1.57 2.41 8.27
C GLY A 57 -1.49 3.26 9.54
N LYS A 58 -0.73 4.37 9.52
CA LYS A 58 -0.67 5.31 10.66
C LYS A 58 -1.92 6.20 10.77
N LYS A 59 -2.52 6.53 9.63
CA LYS A 59 -3.66 7.45 9.52
C LYS A 59 -4.97 6.77 9.92
N LEU A 60 -5.21 5.58 9.39
CA LEU A 60 -6.50 4.89 9.47
C LEU A 60 -6.57 3.95 10.68
N ALA A 61 -7.71 3.92 11.35
CA ALA A 61 -8.04 2.87 12.30
C ALA A 61 -8.24 1.52 11.58
N PHE A 62 -8.19 0.41 12.32
CA PHE A 62 -8.34 -0.93 11.75
C PHE A 62 -9.60 -1.08 10.88
N ASP A 63 -10.77 -0.65 11.36
CA ASP A 63 -12.03 -0.75 10.61
C ASP A 63 -11.99 0.03 9.29
N GLU A 64 -11.27 1.16 9.25
CA GLU A 64 -11.10 1.98 8.06
C GLU A 64 -10.10 1.34 7.09
N GLN A 65 -9.01 0.75 7.59
CA GLN A 65 -8.07 -0.04 6.78
C GLN A 65 -8.78 -1.25 6.17
N ARG A 66 -9.60 -1.95 6.95
CA ARG A 66 -10.41 -3.08 6.47
C ARG A 66 -11.34 -2.64 5.35
N ALA A 67 -12.13 -1.59 5.58
CA ALA A 67 -13.06 -1.07 4.58
C ALA A 67 -12.34 -0.58 3.31
N PHE A 68 -11.13 -0.02 3.44
CA PHE A 68 -10.30 0.37 2.31
C PHE A 68 -9.88 -0.85 1.47
N VAL A 69 -9.33 -1.89 2.10
CA VAL A 69 -8.88 -3.10 1.40
C VAL A 69 -10.05 -3.84 0.75
N GLU A 70 -11.18 -3.96 1.44
CA GLU A 70 -12.39 -4.60 0.90
C GLU A 70 -12.94 -3.86 -0.33
N ARG A 71 -13.01 -2.53 -0.25
CA ARG A 71 -13.57 -1.70 -1.32
C ARG A 71 -12.69 -1.68 -2.57
N HIS A 72 -11.38 -1.83 -2.39
CA HIS A 72 -10.39 -1.62 -3.44
C HIS A 72 -9.56 -2.86 -3.72
N PHE A 73 -10.15 -4.04 -3.51
CA PHE A 73 -9.50 -5.33 -3.68
C PHE A 73 -8.89 -5.51 -5.08
N GLU A 74 -9.62 -5.09 -6.12
CA GLU A 74 -9.18 -5.23 -7.51
C GLU A 74 -7.95 -4.34 -7.77
N GLU A 75 -7.98 -3.09 -7.30
CA GLU A 75 -6.83 -2.20 -7.36
C GLU A 75 -5.66 -2.73 -6.53
N MET A 76 -5.89 -3.40 -5.40
CA MET A 76 -4.78 -4.02 -4.66
C MET A 76 -4.11 -5.16 -5.44
N GLY A 77 -4.82 -5.80 -6.39
CA GLY A 77 -4.32 -6.95 -7.15
C GLY A 77 -3.67 -6.64 -8.51
N GLU A 78 -3.82 -5.43 -9.05
CA GLU A 78 -3.10 -5.07 -10.28
C GLU A 78 -1.59 -4.88 -10.00
N ASP A 79 -0.75 -5.01 -11.03
CA ASP A 79 0.72 -4.86 -10.90
C ASP A 79 1.26 -5.67 -9.71
N ALA A 80 0.90 -6.97 -9.72
CA ALA A 80 0.86 -7.80 -8.53
C ALA A 80 2.17 -7.84 -7.75
N ASP A 81 3.31 -7.78 -8.44
CA ASP A 81 4.64 -7.82 -7.84
C ASP A 81 4.95 -6.55 -7.03
N ALA A 82 4.54 -5.38 -7.53
CA ALA A 82 4.83 -4.11 -6.88
C ALA A 82 3.80 -3.78 -5.78
N ARG A 83 2.51 -4.01 -6.04
CA ARG A 83 1.43 -3.75 -5.06
C ARG A 83 1.44 -4.74 -3.89
N TYR A 84 2.11 -5.89 -4.03
CA TYR A 84 2.43 -6.76 -2.90
C TYR A 84 3.22 -6.02 -1.80
N PHE A 85 4.17 -5.14 -2.14
CA PHE A 85 4.95 -4.41 -1.14
C PHE A 85 4.15 -3.34 -0.41
N PHE A 86 3.15 -2.76 -1.09
CA PHE A 86 2.14 -1.91 -0.46
C PHE A 86 1.34 -2.73 0.57
N ALA A 87 0.76 -3.86 0.15
CA ALA A 87 -0.02 -4.75 1.02
C ALA A 87 0.80 -5.22 2.23
N GLN A 88 2.03 -5.69 1.99
CA GLN A 88 2.95 -6.12 3.03
C GLN A 88 3.21 -5.01 4.05
N SER A 89 3.48 -3.78 3.59
CA SER A 89 3.78 -2.65 4.47
C SER A 89 2.57 -2.13 5.23
N LEU A 90 1.36 -2.27 4.67
CA LEU A 90 0.12 -1.95 5.38
C LEU A 90 -0.11 -2.92 6.55
N ILE A 91 0.22 -4.20 6.35
CA ILE A 91 0.07 -5.29 7.33
C ILE A 91 1.20 -5.27 8.38
N ASP A 92 2.38 -4.78 8.01
CA ASP A 92 3.55 -4.56 8.89
C ASP A 92 3.38 -3.31 9.77
N ASN A 93 2.15 -3.03 10.19
CA ASN A 93 1.83 -1.94 11.08
C ASN A 93 1.90 -2.40 12.54
N PRO A 94 2.75 -1.80 13.38
CA PRO A 94 2.93 -2.20 14.77
C PRO A 94 1.68 -1.99 15.63
N THR A 95 0.71 -1.19 15.18
CA THR A 95 -0.54 -0.97 15.92
C THR A 95 -1.56 -2.10 15.71
N LEU A 96 -1.38 -2.96 14.71
CA LEU A 96 -2.29 -4.06 14.44
C LEU A 96 -2.08 -5.22 15.41
N GLN A 97 -3.18 -5.67 16.01
CA GLN A 97 -3.22 -6.92 16.76
C GLN A 97 -3.10 -8.12 15.83
N GLN A 98 -2.77 -9.29 16.38
CA GLN A 98 -2.55 -10.49 15.58
C GLN A 98 -3.82 -10.92 14.81
N ASN A 99 -4.99 -10.86 15.44
CA ASN A 99 -6.28 -11.17 14.80
C ASN A 99 -6.62 -10.18 13.69
N GLU A 100 -6.41 -8.88 13.92
CA GLU A 100 -6.59 -7.82 12.93
C GLU A 100 -5.66 -8.03 11.72
N ARG A 101 -4.42 -8.45 11.98
CA ARG A 101 -3.46 -8.78 10.92
C ARG A 101 -3.93 -9.96 10.07
N ILE A 102 -4.42 -11.03 10.71
CA ILE A 102 -4.98 -12.20 10.02
C ILE A 102 -6.19 -11.80 9.17
N GLU A 103 -7.08 -10.96 9.71
CA GLU A 103 -8.26 -10.47 9.00
C GLU A 103 -7.87 -9.66 7.76
N LEU A 104 -6.96 -8.69 7.88
CA LEU A 104 -6.46 -7.94 6.73
C LEU A 104 -5.78 -8.83 5.69
N ILE A 105 -5.00 -9.82 6.10
CA ILE A 105 -4.39 -10.79 5.17
C ILE A 105 -5.48 -11.55 4.41
N GLY A 106 -6.54 -11.99 5.09
CA GLY A 106 -7.66 -12.70 4.45
C GLY A 106 -8.39 -11.87 3.39
N LEU A 107 -8.29 -10.54 3.47
CA LEU A 107 -8.87 -9.59 2.53
C LEU A 107 -7.91 -9.19 1.39
N MET A 108 -6.63 -9.54 1.46
CA MET A 108 -5.69 -9.26 0.38
C MET A 108 -5.93 -10.16 -0.84
N PRO A 109 -5.49 -9.75 -2.05
CA PRO A 109 -5.48 -10.61 -3.23
C PRO A 109 -4.98 -12.04 -2.94
N SER A 110 -5.69 -13.05 -3.45
CA SER A 110 -5.45 -14.46 -3.08
C SER A 110 -4.02 -14.94 -3.36
N ASN A 111 -3.35 -14.34 -4.35
CA ASN A 111 -1.96 -14.61 -4.68
C ASN A 111 -0.98 -14.03 -3.63
N TYR A 112 -1.38 -13.07 -2.80
CA TYR A 112 -0.53 -12.49 -1.75
C TYR A 112 -0.62 -13.26 -0.44
N GLN A 113 -1.81 -13.76 -0.11
CA GLN A 113 -2.11 -14.32 1.22
C GLN A 113 -1.11 -15.38 1.69
N PRO A 114 -0.70 -16.38 0.87
CA PRO A 114 0.26 -17.40 1.32
C PRO A 114 1.62 -16.81 1.71
N PHE A 115 2.07 -15.78 0.99
CA PHE A 115 3.35 -15.10 1.26
C PHE A 115 3.26 -14.22 2.50
N LEU A 116 2.14 -13.51 2.68
CA LEU A 116 1.89 -12.68 3.86
C LEU A 116 1.78 -13.53 5.13
N LEU A 117 0.99 -14.61 5.11
CA LEU A 117 0.89 -15.56 6.24
C LEU A 117 2.26 -16.10 6.63
N LYS A 118 3.04 -16.58 5.65
CA LYS A 118 4.40 -17.07 5.88
C LYS A 118 5.31 -15.99 6.47
N ARG A 119 5.25 -14.75 5.98
CA ARG A 119 6.10 -13.66 6.46
C ARG A 119 5.82 -13.30 7.92
N PHE A 120 4.55 -13.28 8.32
CA PHE A 120 4.15 -12.92 9.67
C PHE A 120 4.03 -14.11 10.63
N SER A 121 4.37 -15.32 10.16
CA SER A 121 4.28 -16.58 10.92
C SER A 121 2.87 -16.82 11.49
N LEU A 122 1.85 -16.58 10.66
CA LEU A 122 0.43 -16.72 10.98
C LEU A 122 -0.19 -17.96 10.32
#